data_AF-A0AAD5UT41-F1
#
_entry.id   AF-A0AAD5UT41-F1
#
_cell.length_a   1.000
_cell.length_b   1.000
_cell.length_c   1.000
_cell.angle_alpha   90.00
_cell.angle_beta   90.00
_cell.angle_gamma   90.00
#
_symmetry.space_group_name_H-M   'P 1'
#
loop_
_entity.id
_entity.type
_entity.pdbx_description
1 polymer ?
#
loop_
_entity_poly.entity_id
_entity_poly.type
_entity_poly.pdbx_seq_one_letter_code
_entity_poly.pdbx_strand_id
1 'polypeptide(L)'
;MRSTNPRDVAYIFREYARRIHVKASPADPSFIQIGVACGKIEQWCEHHYPSFVRVVSQQHSYDSSDARSRVALVADEKQRMMWLEKRKAEYNEKVGANGVNGVNGINGAGANGVNGLNGVAKREEGSTFELLLYVGGILGFVSAVVLGSLWALLKYVDSWQ
;
A
#
# COMPACT_ATOMS: atom_id res chain seq x y z
N MET A 1 -14.50 -25.29 10.51
CA MET A 1 -14.70 -24.75 11.88
C MET A 1 -14.97 -23.25 11.77
N ARG A 2 -15.96 -22.69 12.49
CA ARG A 2 -16.33 -21.26 12.41
C ARG A 2 -15.59 -20.36 13.44
N SER A 3 -14.63 -20.91 14.18
CA SER A 3 -13.93 -20.24 15.29
C SER A 3 -12.51 -19.80 14.93
N THR A 4 -12.27 -19.46 13.67
CA THR A 4 -10.93 -19.08 13.16
C THR A 4 -10.68 -17.58 13.24
N ASN A 5 -11.73 -16.77 13.16
CA ASN A 5 -11.64 -15.32 13.25
C ASN A 5 -12.24 -14.83 14.57
N PRO A 6 -11.59 -13.90 15.30
CA PRO A 6 -12.13 -13.36 16.55
C PRO A 6 -13.51 -12.70 16.38
N ARG A 7 -13.84 -12.16 15.20
CA ARG A 7 -15.18 -11.64 14.86
C ARG A 7 -16.23 -12.75 14.90
N ASP A 8 -15.94 -13.89 14.29
CA ASP A 8 -16.88 -15.02 14.23
C ASP A 8 -17.09 -15.60 15.63
N VAL A 9 -16.02 -15.68 16.43
CA VAL A 9 -16.09 -16.07 17.84
C VAL A 9 -16.99 -15.10 18.62
N ALA A 10 -16.82 -13.78 18.46
CA ALA A 10 -17.67 -12.79 19.12
C ALA A 10 -19.17 -12.97 18.75
N TYR A 11 -19.48 -13.25 17.48
CA TYR A 11 -20.86 -13.52 17.07
C TYR A 11 -21.41 -14.82 17.67
N ILE A 12 -20.59 -15.86 17.81
CA ILE A 12 -20.96 -17.10 18.49
C ILE A 12 -21.30 -16.83 19.96
N PHE A 13 -20.46 -16.07 20.68
CA PHE A 13 -20.73 -15.68 22.07
C PHE A 13 -22.02 -14.88 22.22
N ARG A 14 -22.25 -13.88 21.35
CA ARG A 14 -23.47 -13.08 21.34
C ARG A 14 -24.72 -13.94 21.13
N GLU A 15 -24.66 -14.88 20.19
CA GLU A 15 -25.76 -15.80 19.91
C GLU A 15 -26.09 -16.69 21.12
N TYR A 16 -25.08 -17.23 21.78
CA TYR A 16 -25.30 -18.04 22.99
C TYR A 16 -25.81 -17.20 24.17
N ALA A 17 -25.30 -15.97 24.36
CA ALA A 17 -25.81 -15.06 25.39
C ALA A 17 -27.31 -14.78 25.21
N ARG A 18 -27.77 -14.54 23.96
CA ARG A 18 -29.20 -14.37 23.65
C ARG A 18 -30.02 -15.62 23.95
N ARG A 19 -29.52 -16.79 23.56
CA ARG A 19 -30.20 -18.07 23.85
C ARG A 19 -30.31 -18.35 25.34
N ILE A 20 -29.30 -17.98 26.12
CA ILE A 20 -29.34 -18.09 27.59
C ILE A 20 -30.37 -17.11 28.15
N HIS A 21 -30.36 -15.86 27.70
CA HIS A 21 -31.28 -14.83 28.18
C HIS A 21 -32.75 -15.18 27.93
N VAL A 22 -33.08 -15.73 26.75
CA VAL A 22 -34.45 -16.19 26.41
C VAL A 22 -34.91 -17.36 27.29
N LYS A 23 -33.98 -18.18 27.78
CA LYS A 23 -34.28 -19.33 28.65
C LYS A 23 -34.31 -18.97 30.13
N ALA A 24 -33.84 -17.79 30.52
CA ALA A 24 -33.80 -17.37 31.91
C ALA A 24 -35.23 -17.12 32.42
N SER A 25 -35.57 -17.69 33.58
CA SER A 25 -36.90 -17.53 34.17
C SER A 25 -36.89 -16.38 35.18
N PRO A 26 -37.91 -15.51 35.21
CA PRO A 26 -38.04 -14.47 36.23
C PRO A 26 -38.26 -15.03 37.64
N ALA A 27 -38.58 -16.33 37.77
CA ALA A 27 -38.67 -17.01 39.06
C ALA A 27 -37.30 -17.29 39.69
N ASP A 28 -36.21 -17.18 38.94
CA ASP A 28 -34.86 -17.45 39.43
C ASP A 28 -34.30 -16.24 40.20
N PRO A 29 -33.72 -16.44 41.41
CA PRO A 29 -33.13 -15.34 42.20
C PRO A 29 -32.01 -14.58 41.48
N SER A 30 -31.35 -15.21 40.51
CA SER A 30 -30.25 -14.64 39.73
C SER A 30 -30.68 -14.10 38.35
N PHE A 31 -31.98 -14.08 38.03
CA PHE A 31 -32.49 -13.65 36.73
C PHE A 31 -31.93 -12.30 36.26
N ILE A 32 -31.97 -11.29 37.15
CA ILE A 32 -31.46 -9.95 36.85
C ILE A 32 -29.96 -9.96 36.61
N GLN A 33 -29.19 -10.71 37.40
CA GLN A 33 -27.74 -10.79 37.27
C GLN A 33 -27.33 -11.43 35.94
N ILE A 34 -28.02 -12.50 35.54
CA ILE A 34 -27.83 -13.16 34.26
C ILE A 34 -28.17 -12.21 33.11
N GLY A 35 -29.28 -11.48 33.23
CA GLY A 35 -29.68 -10.45 32.25
C GLY A 35 -28.61 -9.37 32.06
N VAL A 36 -28.08 -8.82 33.16
CA VAL A 36 -27.01 -7.81 33.11
C VAL A 36 -25.73 -8.38 32.50
N ALA A 37 -25.35 -9.62 32.84
CA ALA A 37 -24.18 -10.28 32.27
C ALA A 37 -24.33 -10.49 30.75
N CYS A 38 -25.49 -10.98 30.30
CA CYS A 38 -25.79 -11.14 28.88
C CYS A 38 -25.76 -9.79 28.14
N GLY A 39 -26.36 -8.74 28.72
CA GLY A 39 -26.35 -7.40 28.15
C GLY A 39 -24.93 -6.83 27.99
N LYS A 40 -24.03 -7.05 28.97
CA LYS A 40 -22.62 -6.65 28.87
C LYS A 40 -21.89 -7.35 27.71
N ILE A 41 -22.17 -8.64 27.51
CA ILE A 41 -21.61 -9.40 26.38
C ILE A 41 -22.09 -8.81 25.06
N GLU A 42 -23.40 -8.54 24.93
CA GLU A 42 -23.94 -7.93 23.70
C GLU A 42 -23.35 -6.55 23.43
N GLN A 43 -23.24 -5.70 24.45
CA GLN A 43 -22.64 -4.38 24.34
C GLN A 43 -21.16 -4.46 23.92
N TRP A 44 -20.39 -5.38 24.51
CA TRP A 44 -18.99 -5.59 24.15
C TRP A 44 -18.86 -6.03 22.69
N CYS A 45 -19.70 -6.97 22.25
CA CYS A 45 -19.72 -7.45 20.86
C CYS A 45 -20.05 -6.34 19.86
N GLU A 46 -21.07 -5.51 20.11
CA GLU A 46 -21.43 -4.41 19.20
C GLU A 46 -20.40 -3.28 19.21
N HIS A 47 -19.71 -3.06 20.33
CA HIS A 47 -18.67 -2.04 20.42
C HIS A 47 -17.42 -2.42 19.61
N HIS A 48 -16.96 -3.67 19.72
CA HIS A 48 -15.73 -4.12 19.06
C HIS A 48 -15.96 -4.64 17.64
N TYR A 49 -17.11 -5.26 17.39
CA TYR A 49 -17.46 -5.88 16.11
C TYR A 49 -18.87 -5.44 15.67
N PRO A 50 -19.01 -4.18 15.24
CA PRO A 50 -20.30 -3.63 14.86
C PRO A 50 -21.00 -4.50 13.81
N SER A 51 -22.27 -4.78 14.04
CA SER A 51 -23.10 -5.63 13.17
C SER A 51 -23.29 -5.08 11.75
N PHE A 52 -23.19 -3.76 11.57
CA PHE A 52 -23.32 -3.08 10.28
C PHE A 52 -22.06 -3.18 9.39
N VAL A 53 -20.95 -3.69 9.92
CA VAL A 53 -19.71 -3.92 9.16
C VAL A 53 -19.57 -5.40 8.87
N ARG A 54 -19.70 -5.77 7.60
CA ARG A 54 -19.40 -7.12 7.11
C ARG A 54 -18.03 -7.11 6.47
N VAL A 55 -17.22 -8.13 6.75
CA VAL A 55 -15.92 -8.31 6.10
C VAL A 55 -16.07 -9.50 5.16
N VAL A 56 -16.17 -9.22 3.87
CA VAL A 56 -16.22 -10.24 2.82
C VAL A 56 -14.91 -10.16 2.06
N SER A 57 -14.12 -11.24 2.08
CA SER A 57 -12.86 -11.36 1.32
C SER A 57 -11.98 -10.10 1.39
N GLN A 58 -11.66 -9.64 2.61
CA GLN A 58 -10.83 -8.46 2.91
C GLN A 58 -11.45 -7.09 2.60
N GLN A 59 -12.61 -7.01 1.96
CA GLN A 59 -13.32 -5.75 1.75
C GLN A 59 -14.33 -5.52 2.89
N HIS A 60 -14.30 -4.32 3.47
CA HIS A 60 -15.35 -3.85 4.38
C HIS A 60 -16.59 -3.50 3.55
N SER A 61 -17.63 -4.33 3.65
CA SER A 61 -18.96 -3.99 3.15
C SER A 61 -19.80 -3.44 4.29
N TYR A 62 -20.36 -2.27 4.06
CA TYR A 62 -21.24 -1.59 5.00
C TYR A 62 -22.69 -1.81 4.59
N ASP A 63 -23.56 -2.08 5.56
CA ASP A 63 -25.01 -2.20 5.31
C ASP A 63 -25.61 -0.81 5.05
N SER A 64 -26.20 -0.59 3.87
CA SER A 64 -26.77 0.71 3.50
C SER A 64 -28.03 1.10 4.28
N SER A 65 -28.68 0.15 4.94
CA SER A 65 -29.92 0.39 5.69
C SER A 65 -29.69 1.05 7.06
N ASP A 66 -28.48 0.92 7.62
CA ASP A 66 -28.15 1.49 8.93
C ASP A 66 -27.70 2.95 8.80
N ALA A 67 -28.21 3.84 9.65
CA ALA A 67 -27.73 5.22 9.70
C ALA A 67 -26.25 5.30 10.15
N ARG A 68 -25.79 4.35 10.96
CA ARG A 68 -24.41 4.28 11.47
C ARG A 68 -23.39 4.00 10.37
N SER A 69 -23.79 3.26 9.35
CA SER A 69 -22.90 2.92 8.23
C SER A 69 -22.52 4.15 7.40
N ARG A 70 -23.45 5.10 7.22
CA ARG A 70 -23.20 6.36 6.52
C ARG A 70 -22.09 7.18 7.19
N VAL A 71 -22.12 7.26 8.52
CA VAL A 71 -21.10 7.97 9.30
C VAL A 71 -19.75 7.26 9.20
N ALA A 72 -19.75 5.93 9.29
CA ALA A 72 -18.53 5.13 9.14
C ALA A 72 -17.89 5.29 7.75
N LEU A 73 -18.72 5.33 6.69
CA LEU A 73 -18.26 5.52 5.32
C LEU A 73 -17.63 6.91 5.13
N VAL A 74 -18.29 7.97 5.62
CA VAL A 74 -17.76 9.34 5.57
C VAL A 74 -16.44 9.46 6.36
N ALA A 75 -16.35 8.79 7.51
CA ALA A 75 -15.14 8.78 8.32
C ALA A 75 -13.97 8.07 7.58
N ASP A 76 -14.23 6.94 6.92
CA ASP A 76 -13.23 6.21 6.14
C ASP A 76 -12.78 7.01 4.91
N GLU A 77 -13.70 7.65 4.18
CA GLU A 77 -13.37 8.56 3.08
C GLU A 77 -12.47 9.71 3.52
N LYS A 78 -12.82 10.38 4.62
CA LYS A 78 -12.01 11.47 5.18
C LYS A 78 -10.62 10.98 5.57
N GLN A 79 -10.51 9.80 6.18
CA GLN A 79 -9.23 9.23 6.58
C GLN A 79 -8.36 8.89 5.36
N ARG A 80 -8.95 8.35 4.28
CA ARG A 80 -8.24 8.10 3.02
C ARG A 80 -7.75 9.39 2.38
N MET A 81 -8.59 10.44 2.35
CA MET A 81 -8.21 11.75 1.82
C MET A 81 -7.03 12.34 2.59
N MET A 82 -7.07 12.33 3.93
CA MET A 82 -5.95 12.82 4.75
C MET A 82 -4.67 12.02 4.53
N TRP A 83 -4.77 10.71 4.34
CA TRP A 83 -3.59 9.88 4.04
C TRP A 83 -2.98 10.19 2.68
N LEU A 84 -3.81 10.39 1.65
CA LEU A 84 -3.37 10.79 0.32
C LEU A 84 -2.72 12.18 0.32
N GLU A 85 -3.31 13.14 1.01
CA GLU A 85 -2.75 14.48 1.18
C GLU A 85 -1.40 14.45 1.88
N LYS A 86 -1.28 13.69 2.97
CA LYS A 86 0.00 13.53 3.68
C LYS A 86 1.07 12.92 2.78
N ARG A 87 0.73 11.86 2.02
CA ARG A 87 1.66 11.25 1.06
C ARG A 87 2.08 12.21 -0.05
N LYS A 88 1.17 13.05 -0.53
CA LYS A 88 1.46 14.06 -1.55
C LYS A 88 2.38 15.15 -0.98
N ALA A 89 2.17 15.58 0.26
CA ALA A 89 3.02 16.53 0.94
C ALA A 89 4.45 15.97 1.13
N GLU A 90 4.58 14.73 1.61
CA GLU A 90 5.88 14.06 1.76
C GLU A 90 6.62 13.92 0.41
N TYR A 91 5.91 13.60 -0.66
CA TYR A 91 6.50 13.54 -2.00
C TYR A 91 6.99 14.92 -2.46
N ASN A 92 6.14 15.95 -2.31
CA ASN A 92 6.50 17.32 -2.67
C ASN A 92 7.68 17.85 -1.84
N GLU A 93 7.79 17.49 -0.56
CA GLU A 93 8.91 17.86 0.30
C GLU A 93 10.23 17.23 -0.19
N LYS A 94 10.22 15.94 -0.52
CA LYS A 94 11.41 15.23 -1.05
C LYS A 94 11.86 15.76 -2.41
N VAL A 95 10.91 16.11 -3.28
CA VAL A 95 11.22 16.66 -4.61
C VAL A 95 11.63 18.14 -4.51
N GLY A 96 11.04 18.91 -3.60
CA GLY A 96 11.38 20.30 -3.34
C GLY A 96 12.76 20.49 -2.70
N ALA A 97 13.20 19.56 -1.84
CA ALA A 97 14.53 19.59 -1.24
C ALA A 97 15.67 19.27 -2.24
N ASN A 98 15.38 18.48 -3.29
CA ASN A 98 16.33 18.18 -4.38
C ASN A 98 16.18 19.14 -5.58
N GLY A 99 15.29 20.13 -5.48
CA GLY A 99 14.93 21.05 -6.56
C GLY A 99 15.69 22.39 -6.54
N VAL A 100 17.00 22.41 -6.34
CA VAL A 100 17.85 23.57 -6.71
C VAL A 100 19.21 23.10 -7.23
N ASN A 101 19.25 22.61 -8.48
CA ASN A 101 20.40 22.74 -9.38
C ASN A 101 19.93 22.52 -10.83
N GLY A 102 18.88 23.26 -11.22
CA GLY A 102 18.41 23.36 -12.61
C GLY A 102 18.63 24.78 -13.08
N VAL A 103 19.74 25.02 -13.76
CA VAL A 103 20.13 26.27 -14.42
C VAL A 103 19.00 26.75 -15.35
N ASN A 104 18.57 28.02 -15.22
CA ASN A 104 18.41 28.93 -16.37
C ASN A 104 17.90 30.34 -15.99
N GLY A 105 18.50 31.35 -16.63
CA GLY A 105 17.82 32.59 -16.98
C GLY A 105 18.37 33.87 -16.35
N ILE A 106 19.29 34.52 -17.08
CA ILE A 106 19.45 35.98 -17.03
C ILE A 106 18.06 36.64 -17.17
N ASN A 107 17.76 37.56 -16.25
CA ASN A 107 16.62 38.51 -16.19
C ASN A 107 15.27 37.99 -15.67
N GLY A 108 14.93 38.39 -14.44
CA GLY A 108 13.56 38.31 -13.91
C GLY A 108 13.48 38.54 -12.41
N ALA A 109 13.62 39.79 -11.96
CA ALA A 109 13.31 40.18 -10.59
C ALA A 109 11.79 40.06 -10.34
N GLY A 110 11.40 39.30 -9.31
CA GLY A 110 10.02 39.25 -8.86
C GLY A 110 9.75 38.09 -7.90
N ALA A 111 9.63 38.41 -6.62
CA ALA A 111 9.06 37.51 -5.63
C ALA A 111 7.56 37.29 -5.93
N ASN A 112 7.12 36.04 -5.86
CA ASN A 112 5.73 35.55 -5.95
C ASN A 112 5.09 35.55 -7.35
N GLY A 113 4.98 34.37 -7.96
CA GLY A 113 4.15 34.17 -9.14
C GLY A 113 4.22 32.76 -9.71
N VAL A 114 3.22 31.95 -9.38
CA VAL A 114 2.80 30.78 -10.16
C VAL A 114 2.70 31.11 -11.65
N ASN A 115 3.11 30.18 -12.52
CA ASN A 115 2.34 29.77 -13.71
C ASN A 115 3.02 28.60 -14.41
N GLY A 116 2.45 27.41 -14.22
CA GLY A 116 2.71 26.28 -15.08
C GLY A 116 1.99 26.45 -16.41
N LEU A 117 2.70 26.18 -17.51
CA LEU A 117 2.08 25.70 -18.74
C LEU A 117 3.14 25.02 -19.61
N ASN A 118 2.82 23.79 -20.03
CA ASN A 118 3.49 23.00 -21.08
C ASN A 118 4.80 22.29 -20.71
N GLY A 119 4.74 21.38 -19.75
CA GLY A 119 5.68 20.25 -19.67
C GLY A 119 5.35 19.20 -20.75
N VAL A 120 5.72 19.47 -22.01
CA VAL A 120 5.86 18.39 -22.99
C VAL A 120 7.03 17.54 -22.48
N ALA A 121 6.72 16.32 -22.06
CA ALA A 121 7.67 15.38 -21.48
C ALA A 121 8.87 15.17 -22.41
N LYS A 122 9.97 15.87 -22.13
CA LYS A 122 11.27 15.54 -22.70
C LYS A 122 11.71 14.28 -21.96
N ARG A 123 11.53 13.12 -22.62
CA ARG A 123 12.16 11.87 -22.19
C ARG A 123 13.63 12.17 -21.91
N GLU A 124 14.11 11.85 -20.72
CA GLU A 124 15.53 11.85 -20.43
C GLU A 124 16.20 10.88 -21.40
N GLU A 125 16.90 11.43 -22.39
CA GLU A 125 17.80 10.68 -23.25
C GLU A 125 18.95 10.22 -22.35
N GLY A 126 18.80 9.02 -21.78
CA GLY A 126 19.90 8.31 -21.14
C GLY A 126 21.09 8.32 -22.10
N SER A 127 22.19 8.91 -21.63
CA SER A 127 23.37 9.24 -22.43
C SER A 127 23.79 8.06 -23.30
N THR A 128 23.50 8.16 -24.59
CA THR A 128 23.83 7.16 -25.62
C THR A 128 25.31 6.83 -25.62
N PHE A 129 26.15 7.74 -25.11
CA PHE A 129 27.58 7.59 -24.93
C PHE A 129 27.96 6.53 -23.88
N GLU A 130 27.25 6.44 -22.75
CA GLU A 130 27.54 5.42 -21.73
C GLU A 130 27.18 4.02 -22.23
N LEU A 131 26.06 3.89 -22.95
CA LEU A 131 25.66 2.63 -23.58
C LEU A 131 26.67 2.21 -24.67
N LEU A 132 27.15 3.16 -25.48
CA LEU A 132 28.16 2.91 -26.51
C LEU A 132 29.49 2.46 -25.91
N LEU A 133 29.92 3.09 -24.80
CA LEU A 133 31.17 2.76 -24.13
C LEU A 133 31.12 1.36 -23.50
N TYR A 134 29.97 0.99 -22.90
CA TYR A 134 29.79 -0.34 -22.32
C TYR A 134 29.71 -1.44 -23.38
N VAL A 135 28.92 -1.24 -24.44
CA VAL A 135 28.78 -2.21 -25.54
C VAL A 135 30.08 -2.33 -26.34
N GLY A 136 30.76 -1.21 -26.61
CA GLY A 136 32.05 -1.18 -27.27
C GLY A 136 33.14 -1.91 -26.46
N GLY A 137 33.15 -1.73 -25.14
CA GLY A 137 34.09 -2.43 -24.25
C GLY A 137 33.93 -3.95 -24.29
N ILE A 138 32.68 -4.44 -24.26
CA ILE A 138 32.40 -5.89 -24.30
C ILE A 138 32.80 -6.50 -25.65
N LEU A 139 32.41 -5.87 -26.76
CA LEU A 139 32.75 -6.37 -28.10
C LEU A 139 34.26 -6.37 -28.35
N GLY A 140 34.96 -5.33 -27.89
CA GLY A 140 36.43 -5.27 -27.98
C GLY A 140 37.11 -6.41 -27.22
N PHE A 141 36.65 -6.68 -25.99
CA PHE A 141 37.20 -7.75 -25.17
C PHE A 141 37.00 -9.13 -25.79
N VAL A 142 35.79 -9.44 -26.27
CA VAL A 142 35.49 -10.73 -26.92
C VAL A 142 36.33 -10.90 -28.18
N SER A 143 36.47 -9.85 -29.00
CA SER A 143 37.28 -9.89 -30.22
C SER A 143 38.76 -10.17 -29.93
N ALA A 144 39.32 -9.58 -28.87
CA ALA A 144 40.69 -9.81 -28.46
C ALA A 144 40.95 -11.25 -28.01
N VAL A 145 40.00 -11.87 -27.29
CA VAL A 145 40.11 -13.28 -26.87
C VAL A 145 40.05 -14.22 -28.07
N VAL A 146 39.17 -13.97 -29.03
CA VAL A 146 39.05 -14.80 -30.25
C VAL A 146 40.29 -14.68 -31.14
N LEU A 147 40.76 -13.46 -31.39
CA LEU A 147 41.97 -13.26 -32.19
C LEU A 147 43.22 -13.79 -31.51
N GLY A 148 43.33 -13.62 -30.19
CA GLY A 148 44.45 -14.16 -29.40
C GLY A 148 44.49 -15.69 -29.40
N SER A 149 43.34 -16.35 -29.28
CA SER A 149 43.25 -17.81 -29.36
C SER A 149 43.55 -18.35 -30.75
N LEU A 150 43.07 -17.70 -31.82
CA LEU A 150 43.44 -18.03 -33.21
C LEU A 150 44.94 -17.86 -33.46
N TRP A 151 45.55 -16.77 -33.00
CA TRP A 151 46.98 -16.54 -33.14
C TRP A 151 47.81 -17.60 -32.38
N ALA A 152 47.40 -17.94 -31.16
CA ALA A 152 48.04 -18.99 -30.37
C ALA A 152 47.96 -20.37 -31.06
N LEU A 153 46.81 -20.71 -31.66
CA LEU A 153 46.63 -21.96 -32.40
C LEU A 153 47.49 -22.00 -33.67
N LEU A 154 47.56 -20.91 -34.44
CA LEU A 154 48.42 -20.83 -35.62
C LEU A 154 49.89 -21.01 -35.25
N LYS A 155 50.36 -20.34 -34.19
CA LYS A 155 51.74 -20.50 -33.70
C LYS A 155 52.02 -21.92 -33.18
N TYR A 156 51.03 -22.56 -32.58
CA TYR A 156 51.14 -23.94 -32.11
C TYR A 156 51.26 -24.91 -33.28
N VAL A 157 50.43 -24.78 -34.33
CA VAL A 157 50.49 -25.63 -35.53
C VAL A 157 51.81 -25.47 -36.28
N ASP A 158 52.30 -24.24 -36.42
CA ASP A 158 53.59 -23.96 -37.10
C ASP A 158 54.79 -24.56 -36.33
N SER A 159 54.67 -24.75 -35.01
CA SER A 159 55.70 -25.42 -34.21
C SER A 159 55.71 -26.95 -34.30
N TRP A 160 54.68 -27.54 -34.93
CA TRP A 160 54.53 -28.99 -35.10
C TRP A 160 54.91 -29.49 -36.51
N GLN A 161 55.12 -28.59 -37.49
CA GLN A 161 55.69 -28.91 -38.80
C GLN A 161 57.21 -28.67 -38.81
#